data_AF-V4TPK6-F1
#
_entry.id   AF-V4TPK6-F1
#
_cell.length_a   1.000
_cell.length_b   1.000
_cell.length_c   1.000
_cell.angle_alpha   90.00
_cell.angle_beta   90.00
_cell.angle_gamma   90.00
#
_symmetry.space_group_name_H-M   'P 1'
#
loop_
_entity.id
_entity.type
_entity.pdbx_description
1 polymer ?
#
loop_
_entity_poly.entity_id
_entity_poly.type
_entity_poly.pdbx_seq_one_letter_code
_entity_poly.pdbx_strand_id
1 'polypeptide(L)'
;MGEEEQQQTLQQQQIYSDTEVTEAAQENQQEYTWPLIRFDVPPHRTYHFYNQFRTSSIPNNFLKGIKWSPDGSSFLTSSEDKTLRIFSLPENGISYDVNACSLAKDQDSYEASLVVTEGESVYDFCWFPHMSASDPTSCVFASTTRDHPIHLWDATTGLLRCTYRAYDAVDEITAAFSVAFNPTGTKIFAGYNKSVRVFDVHRPGRDFEKYSTLKGNKEGQAGIMSAIAFSPTHTGMLAIGSYSQTSAIYREDNMELLYVLHGQEGGVTHVQFSRDGNYLYTGGRKDPYILCWDLRKAVQVVYKLYRSSEHTNQRILFDIEPSGRHLGTGGQV
;
A
#
# COMPACT_ATOMS: atom_id res chain seq x y z
N MET A 1 -69.49 -22.29 -2.03
CA MET A 1 -68.87 -21.92 -3.33
C MET A 1 -67.81 -20.81 -3.20
N GLY A 2 -67.60 -20.19 -2.02
CA GLY A 2 -66.60 -19.12 -1.86
C GLY A 2 -65.31 -19.49 -1.12
N GLU A 3 -65.16 -20.74 -0.64
CA GLU A 3 -63.96 -21.17 0.10
C GLU A 3 -62.94 -21.91 -0.80
N GLU A 4 -63.38 -22.57 -1.88
CA GLU A 4 -62.49 -23.26 -2.82
C GLU A 4 -61.76 -22.29 -3.78
N GLU A 5 -62.38 -21.17 -4.16
CA GLU A 5 -61.73 -20.12 -4.98
C GLU A 5 -60.62 -19.39 -4.20
N GLN A 6 -60.78 -19.20 -2.89
CA GLN A 6 -59.73 -18.58 -2.06
C GLN A 6 -58.50 -19.48 -1.90
N GLN A 7 -58.69 -20.80 -1.79
CA GLN A 7 -57.56 -21.74 -1.71
C GLN A 7 -56.80 -21.86 -3.04
N GLN A 8 -57.50 -21.83 -4.18
CA GLN A 8 -56.84 -21.81 -5.49
C GLN A 8 -56.04 -20.52 -5.72
N THR A 9 -56.57 -19.37 -5.29
CA THR A 9 -55.88 -18.08 -5.43
C THR A 9 -54.62 -18.01 -4.56
N LEU A 10 -54.67 -18.56 -3.34
CA LEU A 10 -53.52 -18.64 -2.43
C LEU A 10 -52.44 -19.60 -2.93
N GLN A 11 -52.81 -20.78 -3.46
CA GLN A 11 -51.84 -21.70 -4.07
C GLN A 11 -51.19 -21.10 -5.32
N GLN A 12 -51.94 -20.36 -6.13
CA GLN A 12 -51.40 -19.73 -7.34
C GLN A 12 -50.45 -18.57 -7.00
N GLN A 13 -50.74 -17.78 -5.95
CA GLN A 13 -49.82 -16.75 -5.45
C GLN A 13 -48.54 -17.35 -4.83
N GLN A 14 -48.63 -18.50 -4.17
CA GLN A 14 -47.46 -19.18 -3.59
C GLN A 14 -46.53 -19.78 -4.67
N ILE A 15 -47.11 -20.30 -5.76
CA ILE A 15 -46.33 -20.78 -6.91
C ILE A 15 -45.65 -19.62 -7.65
N TYR A 16 -46.32 -18.47 -7.80
CA TYR A 16 -45.71 -17.27 -8.39
C TYR A 16 -44.58 -16.70 -7.52
N SER A 17 -44.73 -16.70 -6.18
CA SER A 17 -43.65 -16.23 -5.29
C SER A 17 -42.45 -17.18 -5.26
N ASP A 18 -42.67 -18.50 -5.31
CA ASP A 18 -41.57 -19.47 -5.31
C ASP A 18 -40.85 -19.53 -6.67
N THR A 19 -41.52 -19.17 -7.77
CA THR A 19 -40.89 -19.10 -9.11
C THR A 19 -40.09 -17.80 -9.29
N GLU A 20 -40.57 -16.67 -8.77
CA GLU A 20 -39.83 -15.38 -8.78
C GLU A 20 -38.63 -15.35 -7.82
N VAL A 21 -38.62 -16.16 -6.77
CA VAL A 21 -37.49 -16.26 -5.82
C VAL A 21 -36.38 -17.18 -6.33
N THR A 22 -36.65 -18.07 -7.29
CA THR A 22 -35.62 -18.94 -7.90
C THR A 22 -34.97 -18.40 -9.18
N GLU A 23 -35.48 -17.33 -9.79
CA GLU A 23 -34.90 -16.73 -11.01
C GLU A 23 -34.08 -15.45 -10.77
N ALA A 24 -33.95 -14.97 -9.52
CA ALA A 24 -33.20 -13.74 -9.19
C ALA A 24 -31.81 -13.98 -8.57
N ALA A 25 -31.25 -15.19 -8.66
CA ALA A 25 -29.93 -15.53 -8.10
C ALA A 25 -28.99 -16.24 -9.09
N GLN A 26 -29.09 -15.92 -10.38
CA GLN A 26 -27.94 -16.06 -11.28
C GLN A 26 -27.17 -14.74 -11.28
N GLU A 27 -26.46 -14.48 -10.19
CA GLU A 27 -25.29 -13.62 -10.27
C GLU A 27 -24.36 -14.25 -11.32
N ASN A 28 -24.38 -13.70 -12.53
CA ASN A 28 -23.27 -13.85 -13.46
C ASN A 28 -22.05 -13.27 -12.77
N GLN A 29 -21.36 -14.09 -11.96
CA GLN A 29 -19.96 -13.91 -11.65
C GLN A 29 -19.20 -14.09 -12.97
N GLN A 30 -19.28 -13.09 -13.84
CA GLN A 30 -18.32 -12.95 -14.91
C GLN A 30 -16.96 -12.90 -14.23
N GLU A 31 -16.21 -13.98 -14.35
CA GLU A 31 -14.85 -14.07 -13.87
C GLU A 31 -14.07 -12.97 -14.60
N TYR A 32 -13.86 -11.86 -13.90
CA TYR A 32 -13.18 -10.71 -14.47
C TYR A 32 -11.77 -11.13 -14.83
N THR A 33 -11.47 -11.17 -16.12
CA THR A 33 -10.13 -11.47 -16.60
C THR A 33 -9.37 -10.17 -16.78
N TRP A 34 -8.23 -10.07 -16.11
CA TRP A 34 -7.35 -8.92 -16.27
C TRP A 34 -6.93 -8.78 -17.74
N PRO A 35 -6.93 -7.56 -18.29
CA PRO A 35 -6.49 -7.34 -19.66
C PRO A 35 -5.03 -7.77 -19.80
N LEU A 36 -4.72 -8.47 -20.89
CA LEU A 36 -3.36 -8.89 -21.19
C LEU A 36 -2.50 -7.66 -21.49
N ILE A 37 -1.43 -7.47 -20.71
CA ILE A 37 -0.46 -6.40 -20.97
C ILE A 37 0.33 -6.72 -22.25
N ARG A 38 0.28 -5.81 -23.21
CA ARG A 38 0.97 -5.90 -24.51
C ARG A 38 2.25 -5.08 -24.49
N PHE A 39 3.40 -5.75 -24.45
CA PHE A 39 4.72 -5.09 -24.48
C PHE A 39 5.23 -4.79 -25.89
N ASP A 40 4.52 -5.26 -26.91
CA ASP A 40 4.80 -4.99 -28.32
C ASP A 40 4.25 -3.64 -28.80
N VAL A 41 3.39 -3.01 -28.01
CA VAL A 41 2.83 -1.68 -28.28
C VAL A 41 3.47 -0.67 -27.32
N PRO A 42 3.92 0.51 -27.80
CA PRO A 42 4.44 1.53 -26.91
C PRO A 42 3.37 1.95 -25.90
N PRO A 43 3.74 2.20 -24.63
CA PRO A 43 2.78 2.58 -23.61
C PRO A 43 2.12 3.91 -23.98
N HIS A 44 0.79 3.94 -23.91
CA HIS A 44 0.03 5.16 -24.05
C HIS A 44 -0.06 5.87 -22.69
N ARG A 45 0.48 7.09 -22.61
CA ARG A 45 0.37 7.92 -21.41
C ARG A 45 -1.10 8.31 -21.23
N THR A 46 -1.70 7.99 -20.09
CA THR A 46 -3.11 8.34 -19.78
C THR A 46 -3.21 9.69 -19.07
N TYR A 47 -2.34 9.92 -18.08
CA TYR A 47 -2.27 11.17 -17.32
C TYR A 47 -0.83 11.67 -17.21
N HIS A 48 -0.68 12.99 -17.08
CA HIS A 48 0.61 13.68 -16.97
C HIS A 48 0.52 14.79 -15.92
N PHE A 49 1.48 14.83 -15.00
CA PHE A 49 1.54 15.85 -13.95
C PHE A 49 2.97 16.37 -13.84
N TYR A 50 3.14 17.67 -14.06
CA TYR A 50 4.42 18.37 -14.18
C TYR A 50 4.45 19.68 -13.38
N ASN A 51 3.48 20.58 -13.55
CA ASN A 51 3.46 21.90 -12.92
C ASN A 51 3.22 21.81 -11.41
N GLN A 52 2.32 20.94 -10.96
CA GLN A 52 2.07 20.72 -9.53
C GLN A 52 3.30 20.20 -8.76
N PHE A 53 4.28 19.63 -9.46
CA PHE A 53 5.54 19.15 -8.90
C PHE A 53 6.71 20.09 -9.21
N ARG A 54 6.46 21.30 -9.74
CA ARG A 54 7.50 22.30 -10.00
C ARG A 54 7.02 23.67 -9.56
N THR A 55 7.49 24.12 -8.40
CA THR A 55 7.26 25.49 -7.95
C THR A 55 8.51 26.33 -8.17
N SER A 56 8.33 27.64 -8.34
CA SER A 56 9.46 28.59 -8.46
C SER A 56 10.38 28.57 -7.22
N SER A 57 9.82 28.26 -6.05
CA SER A 57 10.55 28.10 -4.78
C SER A 57 11.29 26.77 -4.66
N ILE A 58 10.80 25.70 -5.28
CA ILE A 58 11.39 24.36 -5.22
C ILE A 58 11.41 23.76 -6.64
N PRO A 59 12.38 24.16 -7.48
CA PRO A 59 12.45 23.72 -8.86
C PRO A 59 12.74 22.21 -9.00
N ASN A 60 13.38 21.61 -7.98
CA ASN A 60 13.74 20.19 -7.92
C ASN A 60 12.88 19.43 -6.90
N ASN A 61 11.56 19.59 -6.96
CA ASN A 61 10.65 18.82 -6.13
C ASN A 61 10.45 17.41 -6.73
N PHE A 62 11.27 16.46 -6.29
CA PHE A 62 11.20 15.09 -6.79
C PHE A 62 10.11 14.28 -6.07
N LEU A 63 9.43 13.45 -6.85
CA LEU A 63 8.45 12.47 -6.38
C LEU A 63 9.16 11.35 -5.60
N LYS A 64 8.67 11.04 -4.40
CA LYS A 64 9.20 9.97 -3.52
C LYS A 64 8.48 8.65 -3.70
N GLY A 65 7.20 8.68 -4.05
CA GLY A 65 6.40 7.48 -4.23
C GLY A 65 4.97 7.77 -4.62
N ILE A 66 4.31 6.73 -5.12
CA ILE A 66 2.89 6.72 -5.51
C ILE A 66 2.28 5.44 -4.94
N LYS A 67 1.07 5.54 -4.37
CA LYS A 67 0.26 4.38 -3.95
C LYS A 67 -1.19 4.58 -4.39
N TRP A 68 -1.72 3.61 -5.13
CA TRP A 68 -3.15 3.56 -5.48
C TRP A 68 -4.01 3.32 -4.24
N SER A 69 -5.19 3.94 -4.21
CA SER A 69 -6.21 3.61 -3.23
C SER A 69 -6.68 2.16 -3.41
N PRO A 70 -7.07 1.46 -2.33
CA PRO A 70 -7.55 0.07 -2.42
C PRO A 70 -8.75 -0.12 -3.35
N ASP A 71 -9.63 0.87 -3.44
CA ASP A 71 -10.79 0.88 -4.33
C ASP A 71 -10.47 1.30 -5.78
N GLY A 72 -9.22 1.70 -6.06
CA GLY A 72 -8.76 2.17 -7.37
C GLY A 72 -9.28 3.54 -7.80
N SER A 73 -10.04 4.25 -6.96
CA SER A 73 -10.64 5.55 -7.28
C SER A 73 -9.63 6.68 -7.36
N SER A 74 -8.50 6.58 -6.64
CA SER A 74 -7.55 7.67 -6.48
C SER A 74 -6.11 7.14 -6.32
N PHE A 75 -5.12 8.01 -6.46
CA PHE A 75 -3.75 7.69 -6.07
C PHE A 75 -3.13 8.81 -5.22
N LEU A 76 -2.35 8.39 -4.23
CA LEU A 76 -1.64 9.24 -3.28
C LEU A 76 -0.17 9.32 -3.68
N THR A 77 0.35 10.54 -3.69
CA THR A 77 1.74 10.84 -4.03
C THR A 77 2.41 11.59 -2.89
N SER A 78 3.71 11.38 -2.72
CA SER A 78 4.54 12.15 -1.79
C SER A 78 5.73 12.74 -2.51
N SER A 79 6.12 13.96 -2.15
CA SER A 79 7.22 14.68 -2.79
C SER A 79 8.17 15.34 -1.77
N GLU A 80 9.27 15.92 -2.26
CA GLU A 80 10.30 16.53 -1.40
C GLU A 80 9.84 17.82 -0.72
N ASP A 81 8.88 18.53 -1.30
CA ASP A 81 8.21 19.71 -0.74
C ASP A 81 7.38 19.45 0.54
N LYS A 82 7.51 18.27 1.14
CA LYS A 82 6.80 17.84 2.37
C LYS A 82 5.28 17.70 2.19
N THR A 83 4.81 17.62 0.95
CA THR A 83 3.38 17.49 0.67
C THR A 83 3.00 16.08 0.23
N LEU A 84 1.76 15.74 0.54
CA LEU A 84 1.03 14.56 0.11
C LEU A 84 -0.13 15.02 -0.77
N ARG A 85 -0.21 14.53 -2.01
CA ARG A 85 -1.28 14.90 -2.95
C ARG A 85 -2.12 13.69 -3.33
N ILE A 86 -3.43 13.85 -3.30
CA ILE A 86 -4.40 12.87 -3.78
C ILE A 86 -4.93 13.35 -5.12
N PHE A 87 -4.95 12.43 -6.08
CA PHE A 87 -5.55 12.63 -7.38
C PHE A 87 -6.67 11.60 -7.56
N SER A 88 -7.91 12.07 -7.61
CA SER A 88 -9.06 11.23 -7.91
C SER A 88 -9.22 11.07 -9.42
N LEU A 89 -9.50 9.84 -9.84
CA LEU A 89 -9.80 9.55 -11.22
C LEU A 89 -11.14 10.20 -11.59
N PRO A 90 -11.23 10.90 -12.73
CA PRO A 90 -12.51 11.38 -13.24
C PRO A 90 -13.49 10.21 -13.43
N GLU A 91 -14.74 10.35 -12.96
CA GLU A 91 -15.79 9.31 -13.04
C GLU A 91 -16.13 8.85 -14.48
N ASN A 92 -15.63 9.53 -15.50
CA ASN A 92 -15.82 9.18 -16.90
C ASN A 92 -14.90 8.03 -17.34
N GLY A 93 -15.20 6.84 -16.84
CA GLY A 93 -14.57 5.57 -17.22
C GLY A 93 -15.28 4.80 -18.34
N ILE A 94 -15.94 5.45 -19.31
CA ILE A 94 -16.54 4.75 -20.48
C ILE A 94 -16.19 5.37 -21.84
N SER A 95 -15.74 6.63 -21.93
CA SER A 95 -15.11 7.05 -23.19
C SER A 95 -13.64 6.63 -23.16
N TYR A 96 -13.30 5.64 -23.97
CA TYR A 96 -11.95 5.47 -24.50
C TYR A 96 -11.61 6.68 -25.39
N ASP A 97 -11.73 7.90 -24.87
CA ASP A 97 -11.17 9.06 -25.53
C ASP A 97 -9.65 8.90 -25.44
N VAL A 98 -9.11 8.38 -26.53
CA VAL A 98 -7.69 8.19 -26.86
C VAL A 98 -6.87 9.50 -26.73
N ASN A 99 -7.50 10.60 -26.32
CA ASN A 99 -6.96 11.95 -26.16
C ASN A 99 -7.01 12.51 -24.72
N ALA A 100 -7.30 11.73 -23.67
CA ALA A 100 -7.24 12.25 -22.29
C ALA A 100 -5.84 12.80 -21.89
N CYS A 101 -4.80 12.40 -22.61
CA CYS A 101 -3.44 12.93 -22.47
C CYS A 101 -3.09 14.06 -23.46
N SER A 102 -4.09 14.81 -23.95
CA SER A 102 -3.96 15.92 -24.91
C SER A 102 -3.22 17.16 -24.37
N LEU A 103 -2.44 17.02 -23.31
CA LEU A 103 -1.77 18.15 -22.68
C LEU A 103 -0.30 18.17 -23.05
N ALA A 104 0.18 19.39 -23.31
CA ALA A 104 1.57 19.67 -23.60
C ALA A 104 2.47 19.09 -22.49
N LYS A 105 3.75 18.85 -22.79
CA LYS A 105 4.72 18.30 -21.82
C LYS A 105 4.82 19.12 -20.53
N ASP A 106 4.42 20.37 -20.58
CA ASP A 106 4.49 21.32 -19.47
C ASP A 106 3.11 21.67 -18.88
N GLN A 107 2.11 20.81 -19.05
CA GLN A 107 0.75 21.02 -18.54
C GLN A 107 0.21 19.80 -17.81
N ASP A 108 -0.56 20.02 -16.75
CA ASP A 108 -1.10 18.96 -15.91
C ASP A 108 -2.44 18.48 -16.44
N SER A 109 -2.66 17.16 -16.39
CA SER A 109 -3.93 16.51 -16.76
C SER A 109 -5.13 17.09 -16.01
N TYR A 110 -5.00 17.25 -14.70
CA TYR A 110 -5.97 17.88 -13.82
C TYR A 110 -5.29 18.24 -12.50
N GLU A 111 -5.96 19.03 -11.67
CA GLU A 111 -5.47 19.44 -10.34
C GLU A 111 -5.67 18.34 -9.30
N ALA A 112 -4.77 18.27 -8.31
CA ALA A 112 -4.90 17.40 -7.17
C ALA A 112 -6.21 17.68 -6.43
N SER A 113 -6.98 16.62 -6.18
CA SER A 113 -8.22 16.67 -5.43
C SER A 113 -7.99 17.11 -3.99
N LEU A 114 -6.82 16.77 -3.44
CA LEU A 114 -6.41 17.20 -2.11
C LEU A 114 -4.89 17.39 -2.04
N VAL A 115 -4.45 18.42 -1.31
CA VAL A 115 -3.05 18.65 -0.96
C VAL A 115 -2.94 18.80 0.56
N VAL A 116 -2.17 17.91 1.18
CA VAL A 116 -1.87 17.92 2.61
C VAL A 116 -0.38 18.22 2.80
N THR A 117 -0.05 19.13 3.71
CA THR A 117 1.33 19.52 4.00
C THR A 117 1.74 19.02 5.37
N GLU A 118 2.86 18.31 5.42
CA GLU A 118 3.50 17.89 6.65
C GLU A 118 4.56 18.90 7.10
N GLY A 119 4.91 18.88 8.39
CA GLY A 119 5.93 19.79 8.94
C GLY A 119 7.35 19.51 8.42
N GLU A 120 7.62 18.26 8.07
CA GLU A 120 8.94 17.79 7.69
C GLU A 120 8.90 16.69 6.60
N SER A 121 10.08 16.26 6.16
CA SER A 121 10.20 15.24 5.10
C SER A 121 9.44 13.94 5.46
N VAL A 122 8.52 13.54 4.59
CA VAL A 122 7.77 12.29 4.69
C VAL A 122 8.69 11.09 4.40
N TYR A 123 8.71 10.10 5.30
CA TYR A 123 9.49 8.87 5.15
C TYR A 123 8.71 7.74 4.47
N ASP A 124 7.44 7.56 4.84
CA ASP A 124 6.53 6.57 4.28
C ASP A 124 5.08 6.98 4.55
N PHE A 125 4.17 6.45 3.76
CA PHE A 125 2.73 6.71 3.83
C PHE A 125 1.95 5.50 3.35
N CYS A 126 0.77 5.22 3.87
CA CYS A 126 -0.05 4.10 3.39
C CYS A 126 -1.54 4.38 3.52
N TRP A 127 -2.32 3.82 2.59
CA TRP A 127 -3.78 3.84 2.66
C TRP A 127 -4.28 2.92 3.75
N PHE A 128 -5.42 3.27 4.34
CA PHE A 128 -6.19 2.31 5.12
C PHE A 128 -6.62 1.13 4.23
N PRO A 129 -6.49 -0.14 4.64
CA PRO A 129 -6.68 -1.30 3.76
C PRO A 129 -8.07 -1.40 3.13
N HIS A 130 -9.09 -0.93 3.84
CA HIS A 130 -10.48 -0.94 3.39
C HIS A 130 -10.95 0.44 2.95
N MET A 131 -10.03 1.33 2.58
CA MET A 131 -10.39 2.67 2.14
C MET A 131 -11.30 2.59 0.91
N SER A 132 -12.44 3.28 1.00
CA SER A 132 -13.34 3.51 -0.12
C SER A 132 -13.73 4.98 -0.18
N ALA A 133 -13.71 5.58 -1.37
CA ALA A 133 -14.12 6.96 -1.58
C ALA A 133 -15.61 7.21 -1.26
N SER A 134 -16.45 6.18 -1.29
CA SER A 134 -17.87 6.26 -0.97
C SER A 134 -18.16 6.25 0.54
N ASP A 135 -17.22 5.77 1.36
CA ASP A 135 -17.34 5.71 2.81
C ASP A 135 -16.33 6.66 3.47
N PRO A 136 -16.78 7.84 3.95
CA PRO A 136 -15.92 8.78 4.62
C PRO A 136 -15.17 8.15 5.80
N THR A 137 -15.75 7.17 6.51
CA THR A 137 -15.10 6.65 7.72
C THR A 137 -13.81 5.88 7.41
N SER A 138 -13.81 5.06 6.35
CA SER A 138 -12.62 4.35 5.87
C SER A 138 -11.71 5.18 4.96
N CYS A 139 -12.17 6.34 4.48
CA CYS A 139 -11.44 7.26 3.61
C CYS A 139 -10.28 7.98 4.34
N VAL A 140 -9.25 7.23 4.72
CA VAL A 140 -8.07 7.72 5.45
C VAL A 140 -6.77 7.13 4.94
N PHE A 141 -5.68 7.86 5.17
CA PHE A 141 -4.31 7.38 4.98
C PHE A 141 -3.43 7.79 6.16
N ALA A 142 -2.37 7.03 6.40
CA ALA A 142 -1.36 7.33 7.40
C ALA A 142 -0.08 7.86 6.73
N SER A 143 0.63 8.75 7.42
CA SER A 143 1.94 9.26 7.02
C SER A 143 2.91 9.23 8.19
N THR A 144 4.19 9.11 7.85
CA THR A 144 5.31 9.18 8.78
C THR A 144 6.28 10.24 8.31
N THR A 145 6.77 11.03 9.24
CA THR A 145 7.51 12.27 8.96
C THR A 145 8.66 12.40 9.94
N ARG A 146 9.76 13.01 9.48
CA ARG A 146 10.91 13.29 10.35
C ARG A 146 10.49 14.12 11.57
N ASP A 147 10.93 13.71 12.75
CA ASP A 147 10.73 14.37 14.06
C ASP A 147 9.26 14.63 14.44
N HIS A 148 8.33 13.92 13.82
CA HIS A 148 6.89 14.07 14.02
C HIS A 148 6.24 12.70 14.30
N PRO A 149 5.08 12.68 14.98
CA PRO A 149 4.34 11.45 15.19
C PRO A 149 3.73 10.94 13.88
N ILE A 150 3.16 9.75 13.93
CA ILE A 150 2.39 9.21 12.80
C ILE A 150 1.07 9.97 12.73
N HIS A 151 0.73 10.52 11.57
CA HIS A 151 -0.50 11.24 11.34
C HIS A 151 -1.49 10.36 10.58
N LEU A 152 -2.76 10.40 10.99
CA LEU A 152 -3.87 9.81 10.24
C LEU A 152 -4.73 10.93 9.66
N TRP A 153 -4.81 10.97 8.35
CA TRP A 153 -5.46 12.03 7.59
C TRP A 153 -6.78 11.56 7.02
N ASP A 154 -7.75 12.46 7.01
CA ASP A 154 -8.97 12.32 6.22
C ASP A 154 -8.65 12.59 4.74
N ALA A 155 -8.88 11.60 3.88
CA ALA A 155 -8.56 11.70 2.46
C ALA A 155 -9.59 12.51 1.65
N THR A 156 -10.75 12.82 2.24
CA THR A 156 -11.79 13.65 1.62
C THR A 156 -11.63 15.12 1.99
N THR A 157 -11.31 15.41 3.26
CA THR A 157 -11.24 16.79 3.80
C THR A 157 -9.81 17.32 3.97
N GLY A 158 -8.81 16.43 4.01
CA GLY A 158 -7.42 16.77 4.37
C GLY A 158 -7.21 17.20 5.80
N LEU A 159 -8.21 17.01 6.65
CA LEU A 159 -8.08 17.29 8.07
C LEU A 159 -7.34 16.15 8.78
N LEU A 160 -6.49 16.52 9.72
CA LEU A 160 -5.84 15.57 10.62
C LEU A 160 -6.90 14.96 11.54
N ARG A 161 -7.13 13.65 11.44
CA ARG A 161 -8.10 12.96 12.30
C ARG A 161 -7.51 12.66 13.67
N CYS A 162 -6.32 12.08 13.70
CA CYS A 162 -5.64 11.72 14.93
C CYS A 162 -4.16 11.48 14.69
N THR A 163 -3.42 11.28 15.79
CA THR A 163 -1.98 11.03 15.75
C THR A 163 -1.56 9.92 16.72
N TYR A 164 -0.55 9.16 16.30
CA TYR A 164 0.06 8.10 17.10
C TYR A 164 1.50 8.49 17.43
N ARG A 165 1.75 8.69 18.72
CA ARG A 165 2.97 9.30 19.24
C ARG A 165 3.84 8.24 19.88
N ALA A 166 5.07 8.14 19.40
CA ALA A 166 6.03 7.19 19.92
C ALA A 166 7.16 7.95 20.62
N TYR A 167 7.23 7.80 21.94
CA TYR A 167 8.27 8.44 22.75
C TYR A 167 9.43 7.49 23.02
N ASP A 168 10.65 8.02 23.15
CA ASP A 168 11.79 7.23 23.61
C ASP A 168 11.98 7.30 25.13
N ALA A 169 13.14 6.84 25.62
CA ALA A 169 13.45 6.81 27.04
C ALA A 169 13.65 8.20 27.68
N VAL A 170 13.78 9.25 26.86
CA VAL A 170 13.95 10.64 27.32
C VAL A 170 12.71 11.51 27.03
N ASP A 171 11.58 10.88 26.71
CA ASP A 171 10.29 11.53 26.36
C ASP A 171 10.37 12.44 25.12
N GLU A 172 11.27 12.12 24.17
CA GLU A 172 11.33 12.76 22.85
C GLU A 172 10.51 11.99 21.82
N ILE A 173 9.87 12.72 20.89
CA ILE A 173 9.12 12.10 19.78
C ILE A 173 10.12 11.43 18.85
N THR A 174 9.88 10.14 18.60
CA THR A 174 10.62 9.37 17.62
C THR A 174 9.79 9.17 16.36
N ALA A 175 10.40 9.47 15.20
CA ALA A 175 9.80 9.24 13.90
C ALA A 175 9.88 7.77 13.49
N ALA A 176 8.79 7.25 12.92
CA ALA A 176 8.79 5.98 12.22
C ALA A 176 9.38 6.15 10.82
N PHE A 177 10.11 5.15 10.33
CA PHE A 177 10.69 5.15 8.97
C PHE A 177 9.84 4.39 7.94
N SER A 178 8.88 3.60 8.44
CA SER A 178 7.91 2.86 7.64
C SER A 178 6.60 2.71 8.39
N VAL A 179 5.49 2.59 7.65
CA VAL A 179 4.16 2.42 8.23
C VAL A 179 3.29 1.51 7.38
N ALA A 180 2.58 0.60 8.03
CA ALA A 180 1.58 -0.24 7.39
C ALA A 180 0.43 -0.53 8.36
N PHE A 181 -0.79 -0.56 7.84
CA PHE A 181 -1.92 -1.17 8.55
C PHE A 181 -1.86 -2.68 8.42
N ASN A 182 -2.28 -3.40 9.46
CA ASN A 182 -2.55 -4.81 9.31
C ASN A 182 -3.77 -5.02 8.39
N PRO A 183 -3.96 -6.22 7.79
CA PRO A 183 -5.02 -6.46 6.82
C PRO A 183 -6.44 -6.22 7.37
N THR A 184 -6.64 -6.30 8.68
CA THR A 184 -7.92 -6.05 9.34
C THR A 184 -8.19 -4.57 9.62
N GLY A 185 -7.20 -3.69 9.42
CA GLY A 185 -7.30 -2.26 9.71
C GLY A 185 -7.37 -1.90 11.20
N THR A 186 -7.15 -2.85 12.11
CA THR A 186 -7.26 -2.61 13.56
C THR A 186 -5.97 -2.10 14.19
N LYS A 187 -4.82 -2.32 13.54
CA LYS A 187 -3.50 -1.97 14.07
C LYS A 187 -2.63 -1.28 13.03
N ILE A 188 -1.81 -0.34 13.48
CA ILE A 188 -0.72 0.27 12.70
C ILE A 188 0.61 -0.29 13.17
N PHE A 189 1.37 -0.85 12.25
CA PHE A 189 2.73 -1.31 12.46
C PHE A 189 3.69 -0.25 11.91
N ALA A 190 4.59 0.20 12.77
CA ALA A 190 5.52 1.27 12.46
C ALA A 190 6.97 0.84 12.72
N GLY A 191 7.81 1.00 11.71
CA GLY A 191 9.22 0.60 11.75
C GLY A 191 10.11 1.68 12.35
N TYR A 192 10.92 1.30 13.33
CA TYR A 192 11.90 2.15 14.01
C TYR A 192 13.31 1.56 13.92
N ASN A 193 14.29 2.22 14.52
CA ASN A 193 15.61 1.64 14.69
C ASN A 193 15.54 0.44 15.65
N LYS A 194 15.90 -0.76 15.16
CA LYS A 194 15.97 -2.05 15.89
C LYS A 194 14.66 -2.45 16.61
N SER A 195 13.53 -1.91 16.17
CA SER A 195 12.24 -2.19 16.78
C SER A 195 11.09 -1.89 15.83
N VAL A 196 9.96 -2.53 16.10
CA VAL A 196 8.66 -2.20 15.54
C VAL A 196 7.77 -1.78 16.69
N ARG A 197 6.98 -0.73 16.49
CA ARG A 197 5.95 -0.32 17.43
C ARG A 197 4.59 -0.53 16.79
N VAL A 198 3.66 -1.04 17.58
CA VAL A 198 2.32 -1.39 17.13
C VAL A 198 1.33 -0.54 17.90
N PHE A 199 0.50 0.19 17.16
CA PHE A 199 -0.54 1.06 17.69
C PHE A 199 -1.90 0.47 17.38
N ASP A 200 -2.83 0.62 18.32
CA ASP A 200 -4.24 0.29 18.11
C ASP A 200 -4.92 1.48 17.43
N VAL A 201 -5.53 1.25 16.25
CA VAL A 201 -6.17 2.30 15.45
C VAL A 201 -7.33 2.96 16.20
N HIS A 202 -7.99 2.23 17.10
CA HIS A 202 -9.10 2.75 17.89
C HIS A 202 -8.63 3.53 19.13
N ARG A 203 -7.33 3.55 19.42
CA ARG A 203 -6.73 4.24 20.58
C ARG A 203 -5.58 5.14 20.16
N PRO A 204 -5.86 6.25 19.46
CA PRO A 204 -4.83 7.24 19.13
C PRO A 204 -4.24 7.84 20.40
N GLY A 205 -2.97 8.27 20.33
CA GLY A 205 -2.26 8.80 21.49
C GLY A 205 -0.88 8.22 21.66
N ARG A 206 -0.48 7.96 22.90
CA ARG A 206 0.87 7.51 23.28
C ARG A 206 0.99 6.00 23.48
N ASP A 207 -0.13 5.28 23.48
CA ASP A 207 -0.14 3.86 23.79
C ASP A 207 0.38 3.06 22.59
N PHE A 208 1.39 2.23 22.82
CA PHE A 208 1.91 1.29 21.83
C PHE A 208 2.51 0.07 22.48
N GLU A 209 2.52 -1.03 21.74
CA GLU A 209 3.33 -2.20 22.05
C GLU A 209 4.67 -2.07 21.32
N LYS A 210 5.78 -2.32 22.03
CA LYS A 210 7.13 -2.25 21.44
C LYS A 210 7.73 -3.64 21.32
N TYR A 211 8.10 -4.00 20.11
CA TYR A 211 8.76 -5.26 19.79
C TYR A 211 10.18 -4.97 19.31
N SER A 212 11.19 -5.41 20.07
CA SER A 212 12.56 -5.34 19.58
C SER A 212 12.83 -6.46 18.57
N THR A 213 13.47 -6.10 17.47
CA THR A 213 13.87 -7.02 16.40
C THR A 213 15.22 -7.69 16.69
N LEU A 214 15.89 -7.31 17.78
CA LEU A 214 17.10 -7.95 18.30
C LEU A 214 16.82 -8.39 19.75
N LYS A 215 16.75 -9.71 20.00
CA LYS A 215 16.53 -10.25 21.35
C LYS A 215 17.74 -11.05 21.82
N GLY A 216 18.61 -10.42 22.62
CA GLY A 216 19.80 -11.05 23.20
C GLY A 216 20.77 -11.55 22.14
N ASN A 217 21.26 -12.79 22.29
CA ASN A 217 22.19 -13.44 21.34
C ASN A 217 21.46 -14.15 20.18
N LYS A 218 20.13 -14.01 20.05
CA LYS A 218 19.38 -14.64 18.96
C LYS A 218 19.55 -13.86 17.66
N GLU A 219 19.43 -14.57 16.55
CA GLU A 219 19.35 -13.97 15.23
C GLU A 219 18.15 -13.01 15.16
N GLY A 220 18.30 -11.92 14.40
CA GLY A 220 17.29 -10.88 14.30
C GLY A 220 17.71 -9.77 13.33
N GLN A 221 16.91 -8.71 13.24
CA GLN A 221 17.19 -7.58 12.35
C GLN A 221 17.74 -6.38 13.12
N ALA A 222 18.94 -5.94 12.74
CA ALA A 222 19.53 -4.70 13.22
C ALA A 222 19.07 -3.51 12.36
N GLY A 223 19.54 -2.30 12.67
CA GLY A 223 19.34 -1.12 11.83
C GLY A 223 17.90 -0.59 11.79
N ILE A 224 17.63 0.26 10.80
CA ILE A 224 16.33 0.93 10.60
C ILE A 224 15.37 -0.01 9.89
N MET A 225 14.20 -0.26 10.48
CA MET A 225 13.09 -0.97 9.84
C MET A 225 12.43 -0.02 8.82
N SER A 226 12.73 -0.23 7.55
CA SER A 226 12.50 0.73 6.47
C SER A 226 11.32 0.40 5.57
N ALA A 227 10.82 -0.84 5.63
CA ALA A 227 9.67 -1.28 4.85
C ALA A 227 8.91 -2.36 5.61
N ILE A 228 7.59 -2.34 5.52
CA ILE A 228 6.69 -3.32 6.13
C ILE A 228 5.65 -3.71 5.08
N ALA A 229 5.41 -5.01 4.93
CA ALA A 229 4.32 -5.53 4.11
C ALA A 229 3.64 -6.69 4.84
N PHE A 230 2.33 -6.81 4.66
CA PHE A 230 1.55 -7.94 5.15
C PHE A 230 1.33 -8.95 4.05
N SER A 231 1.28 -10.23 4.42
CA SER A 231 0.87 -11.27 3.48
C SER A 231 -0.62 -11.13 3.16
N PRO A 232 -1.02 -11.16 1.88
CA PRO A 232 -2.43 -11.03 1.49
C PRO A 232 -3.24 -12.31 1.75
N THR A 233 -2.60 -13.48 1.81
CA THR A 233 -3.27 -14.79 1.89
C THR A 233 -2.94 -15.55 3.17
N HIS A 234 -1.69 -15.48 3.64
CA HIS A 234 -1.29 -16.15 4.87
C HIS A 234 -1.60 -15.24 6.06
N THR A 235 -2.78 -15.45 6.65
CA THR A 235 -3.25 -14.71 7.83
C THR A 235 -2.18 -14.69 8.91
N GLY A 236 -1.73 -13.49 9.29
CA GLY A 236 -0.79 -13.29 10.39
C GLY A 236 0.69 -13.37 10.03
N MET A 237 1.09 -13.30 8.75
CA MET A 237 2.49 -13.10 8.36
C MET A 237 2.75 -11.65 7.93
N LEU A 238 3.89 -11.11 8.35
CA LEU A 238 4.39 -9.82 7.90
C LEU A 238 5.88 -9.89 7.57
N ALA A 239 6.30 -9.15 6.55
CA ALA A 239 7.69 -9.01 6.15
C ALA A 239 8.18 -7.61 6.52
N ILE A 240 9.40 -7.54 7.05
CA ILE A 240 10.06 -6.28 7.38
C ILE A 240 11.41 -6.22 6.70
N GLY A 241 11.65 -5.14 5.96
CA GLY A 241 12.95 -4.81 5.40
C GLY A 241 13.76 -3.93 6.34
N SER A 242 15.07 -4.16 6.41
CA SER A 242 16.00 -3.35 7.18
C SER A 242 17.11 -2.72 6.34
N TYR A 243 17.56 -1.53 6.75
CA TYR A 243 18.80 -0.93 6.25
C TYR A 243 20.06 -1.73 6.61
N SER A 244 19.98 -2.72 7.50
CA SER A 244 21.07 -3.67 7.77
C SER A 244 21.18 -4.80 6.75
N GLN A 245 20.67 -4.61 5.52
CA GLN A 245 20.75 -5.57 4.40
C GLN A 245 19.99 -6.90 4.64
N THR A 246 19.11 -6.94 5.63
CA THR A 246 18.31 -8.13 5.94
C THR A 246 16.84 -7.81 5.80
N SER A 247 16.09 -8.79 5.30
CA SER A 247 14.62 -8.82 5.47
C SER A 247 14.29 -9.92 6.47
N ALA A 248 13.15 -9.85 7.14
CA ALA A 248 12.71 -10.94 7.99
C ALA A 248 11.19 -11.07 7.95
N ILE A 249 10.74 -12.29 8.21
CA ILE A 249 9.34 -12.65 8.31
C ILE A 249 9.00 -12.81 9.77
N TYR A 250 7.92 -12.18 10.20
CA TYR A 250 7.39 -12.28 11.56
C TYR A 250 5.94 -12.76 11.54
N ARG A 251 5.54 -13.33 12.67
CA ARG A 251 4.13 -13.51 13.01
C ARG A 251 3.55 -12.18 13.48
N GLU A 252 2.39 -11.79 12.96
CA GLU A 252 1.72 -10.52 13.28
C GLU A 252 1.33 -10.39 14.75
N ASP A 253 0.73 -11.44 15.31
CA ASP A 253 0.07 -11.40 16.62
C ASP A 253 1.01 -11.02 17.78
N ASN A 254 2.26 -11.48 17.72
CA ASN A 254 3.23 -11.39 18.80
C ASN A 254 4.64 -10.95 18.34
N MET A 255 4.80 -10.63 17.04
CA MET A 255 6.09 -10.30 16.43
C MET A 255 7.17 -11.37 16.66
N GLU A 256 6.78 -12.64 16.67
CA GLU A 256 7.70 -13.78 16.67
C GLU A 256 8.45 -13.83 15.35
N LEU A 257 9.78 -13.89 15.43
CA LEU A 257 10.64 -14.03 14.25
C LEU A 257 10.52 -15.46 13.70
N LEU A 258 10.09 -15.57 12.44
CA LEU A 258 9.97 -16.85 11.73
C LEU A 258 11.22 -17.13 10.89
N TYR A 259 11.66 -16.15 10.09
CA TYR A 259 12.80 -16.30 9.18
C TYR A 259 13.58 -15.00 9.04
N VAL A 260 14.91 -15.09 8.95
CA VAL A 260 15.79 -13.99 8.53
C VAL A 260 16.31 -14.28 7.13
N LEU A 261 16.16 -13.31 6.23
CA LEU A 261 16.46 -13.43 4.82
C LEU A 261 17.75 -12.67 4.52
N HIS A 262 18.80 -13.46 4.24
CA HIS A 262 20.15 -12.97 3.94
C HIS A 262 20.43 -13.08 2.45
N GLY A 263 20.90 -12.00 1.83
CA GLY A 263 21.31 -12.03 0.42
C GLY A 263 21.22 -10.69 -0.30
N GLN A 264 20.52 -9.70 0.27
CA GLN A 264 20.59 -8.32 -0.22
C GLN A 264 21.99 -7.75 0.10
N GLU A 265 22.57 -7.02 -0.84
CA GLU A 265 23.85 -6.32 -0.69
C GLU A 265 23.63 -4.88 -0.20
N GLY A 266 22.47 -4.33 -0.52
CA GLY A 266 22.05 -2.99 -0.14
C GLY A 266 21.09 -2.95 1.04
N GLY A 267 20.93 -1.75 1.64
CA GLY A 267 19.91 -1.55 2.66
C GLY A 267 18.52 -1.73 2.06
N VAL A 268 17.72 -2.65 2.58
CA VAL A 268 16.38 -2.95 2.03
C VAL A 268 15.50 -1.72 2.21
N THR A 269 14.77 -1.33 1.18
CA THR A 269 13.87 -0.15 1.22
C THR A 269 12.45 -0.45 0.76
N HIS A 270 12.23 -1.63 0.17
CA HIS A 270 10.92 -2.10 -0.24
C HIS A 270 10.80 -3.61 -0.07
N VAL A 271 9.63 -4.03 0.41
CA VAL A 271 9.24 -5.43 0.54
C VAL A 271 7.79 -5.56 0.09
N GLN A 272 7.46 -6.61 -0.64
CA GLN A 272 6.10 -6.83 -1.10
C GLN A 272 5.85 -8.33 -1.31
N PHE A 273 4.74 -8.84 -0.77
CA PHE A 273 4.30 -10.20 -1.04
C PHE A 273 3.67 -10.28 -2.43
N SER A 274 3.80 -11.43 -3.08
CA SER A 274 2.94 -11.78 -4.19
C SER A 274 1.48 -11.88 -3.73
N ARG A 275 0.55 -11.66 -4.67
CA ARG A 275 -0.91 -11.75 -4.42
C ARG A 275 -1.34 -13.10 -3.86
N ASP A 276 -0.69 -14.18 -4.26
CA ASP A 276 -0.94 -15.54 -3.74
C ASP A 276 -0.27 -15.80 -2.37
N GLY A 277 0.58 -14.87 -1.90
CA GLY A 277 1.35 -14.92 -0.66
C GLY A 277 2.50 -15.93 -0.64
N ASN A 278 2.73 -16.65 -1.74
CA ASN A 278 3.76 -17.68 -1.80
C ASN A 278 5.18 -17.12 -1.97
N TYR A 279 5.30 -15.93 -2.54
CA TYR A 279 6.57 -15.28 -2.79
C TYR A 279 6.68 -13.96 -2.04
N LEU A 280 7.88 -13.65 -1.58
CA LEU A 280 8.24 -12.31 -1.12
C LEU A 280 9.22 -11.70 -2.12
N TYR A 281 9.02 -10.44 -2.48
CA TYR A 281 9.99 -9.66 -3.24
C TYR A 281 10.63 -8.64 -2.30
N THR A 282 11.95 -8.53 -2.35
CA THR A 282 12.70 -7.55 -1.57
C THR A 282 13.65 -6.79 -2.46
N GLY A 283 13.87 -5.51 -2.14
CA GLY A 283 14.86 -4.72 -2.86
C GLY A 283 15.41 -3.56 -2.04
N GLY A 284 16.68 -3.25 -2.29
CA GLY A 284 17.45 -2.26 -1.55
C GLY A 284 17.98 -1.09 -2.37
N ARG A 285 18.41 -0.07 -1.64
CA ARG A 285 19.28 1.00 -2.16
C ARG A 285 20.70 0.46 -2.34
N LYS A 286 21.40 0.88 -3.38
CA LYS A 286 22.74 0.36 -3.73
C LYS A 286 22.77 -1.16 -3.93
N ASP A 287 21.65 -1.73 -4.36
CA ASP A 287 21.53 -3.14 -4.71
C ASP A 287 21.08 -3.25 -6.18
N PRO A 288 21.80 -3.96 -7.06
CA PRO A 288 21.38 -4.18 -8.45
C PRO A 288 20.22 -5.16 -8.60
N TYR A 289 19.78 -5.86 -7.56
CA TYR A 289 18.81 -6.94 -7.69
C TYR A 289 17.56 -6.73 -6.83
N ILE A 290 16.40 -7.02 -7.42
CA ILE A 290 15.20 -7.38 -6.67
C ILE A 290 15.24 -8.89 -6.49
N LEU A 291 15.21 -9.34 -5.23
CA LEU A 291 15.26 -10.75 -4.89
C LEU A 291 13.84 -11.28 -4.66
N CYS A 292 13.55 -12.44 -5.21
CA CYS A 292 12.31 -13.18 -4.98
C CYS A 292 12.59 -14.40 -4.11
N TRP A 293 11.84 -14.56 -3.03
CA TRP A 293 11.97 -15.61 -2.04
C TRP A 293 10.73 -16.50 -2.08
N ASP A 294 10.90 -17.83 -2.14
CA ASP A 294 9.76 -18.76 -2.03
C ASP A 294 9.53 -19.14 -0.57
N LEU A 295 8.40 -18.68 -0.01
CA LEU A 295 8.05 -18.89 1.39
C LEU A 295 7.61 -20.33 1.68
N ARG A 296 7.29 -21.12 0.65
CA ARG A 296 6.93 -22.54 0.80
C ARG A 296 8.16 -23.44 0.89
N LYS A 297 9.34 -22.96 0.46
CA LYS A 297 10.57 -23.75 0.35
C LYS A 297 11.75 -23.10 1.07
N ALA A 298 11.84 -23.32 2.39
CA ALA A 298 13.00 -22.98 3.23
C ALA A 298 13.55 -21.54 3.02
N VAL A 299 12.69 -20.63 2.56
CA VAL A 299 12.98 -19.25 2.17
C VAL A 299 14.28 -19.05 1.37
N GLN A 300 14.39 -19.76 0.25
CA GLN A 300 15.49 -19.59 -0.70
C GLN A 300 15.17 -18.50 -1.75
N VAL A 301 16.23 -17.85 -2.25
CA VAL A 301 16.12 -16.95 -3.40
C VAL A 301 15.87 -17.78 -4.66
N VAL A 302 14.69 -17.64 -5.26
CA VAL A 302 14.30 -18.33 -6.50
C VAL A 302 14.59 -17.51 -7.75
N TYR A 303 14.48 -16.17 -7.67
CA TYR A 303 14.79 -15.27 -8.77
C TYR A 303 15.59 -14.06 -8.31
N LYS A 304 16.48 -13.58 -9.18
CA LYS A 304 17.15 -12.28 -9.07
C LYS A 304 16.80 -11.46 -10.31
N LEU A 305 16.11 -10.35 -10.12
CA LEU A 305 15.71 -9.46 -11.21
C LEU A 305 16.66 -8.27 -11.23
N TYR A 306 17.43 -8.12 -12.31
CA TYR A 306 18.40 -7.03 -12.44
C TYR A 306 17.71 -5.68 -12.65
N ARG A 307 18.24 -4.66 -11.98
CA ARG A 307 17.92 -3.24 -12.14
C ARG A 307 19.18 -2.40 -11.97
N SER A 308 19.31 -1.31 -12.72
CA SER A 308 20.45 -0.40 -12.59
C SER A 308 20.31 0.48 -11.33
N SER A 309 20.77 0.00 -10.17
CA SER A 309 20.70 0.75 -8.90
C SER A 309 21.90 0.60 -7.97
N GLU A 310 23.02 0.10 -8.49
CA GLU A 310 24.28 -0.11 -7.75
C GLU A 310 24.79 1.19 -7.08
N HIS A 311 24.59 2.32 -7.76
CA HIS A 311 25.17 3.60 -7.36
C HIS A 311 24.14 4.58 -6.75
N THR A 312 22.84 4.23 -6.74
CA THR A 312 21.80 5.14 -6.27
C THR A 312 21.53 4.98 -4.78
N ASN A 313 21.44 6.12 -4.08
CA ASN A 313 21.00 6.19 -2.69
C ASN A 313 19.47 6.27 -2.55
N GLN A 314 18.74 6.34 -3.67
CA GLN A 314 17.29 6.50 -3.68
C GLN A 314 16.59 5.26 -3.11
N ARG A 315 15.48 5.50 -2.42
CA ARG A 315 14.53 4.44 -2.06
C ARG A 315 13.99 3.83 -3.35
N ILE A 316 13.93 2.51 -3.39
CA ILE A 316 13.34 1.82 -4.52
C ILE A 316 11.89 1.50 -4.24
N LEU A 317 11.06 1.50 -5.28
CA LEU A 317 9.69 1.03 -5.26
C LEU A 317 9.48 0.14 -6.48
N PHE A 318 8.78 -0.96 -6.27
CA PHE A 318 8.27 -1.83 -7.32
C PHE A 318 6.86 -2.25 -6.96
N ASP A 319 6.09 -2.65 -7.96
CA ASP A 319 4.75 -3.18 -7.80
C ASP A 319 4.56 -4.42 -8.66
N ILE A 320 3.66 -5.30 -8.21
CA ILE A 320 3.38 -6.58 -8.86
C ILE A 320 1.99 -6.49 -9.47
N GLU A 321 1.89 -6.84 -10.75
CA GLU A 321 0.62 -6.89 -11.46
C GLU A 321 -0.40 -7.76 -10.71
N PRO A 322 -1.70 -7.42 -10.74
CA PRO A 322 -2.76 -8.24 -10.18
C PRO A 322 -2.71 -9.75 -10.45
N SER A 323 -2.28 -10.17 -11.64
CA SER A 323 -2.16 -11.59 -12.02
C SER A 323 -0.85 -12.25 -11.55
N GLY A 324 0.07 -11.47 -10.98
CA GLY A 324 1.38 -11.93 -10.51
C GLY A 324 2.41 -12.20 -11.62
N ARG A 325 2.10 -11.89 -12.88
CA ARG A 325 2.96 -12.21 -14.03
C ARG A 325 4.09 -11.22 -14.25
N HIS A 326 3.82 -9.94 -14.02
CA HIS A 326 4.78 -8.87 -14.26
C HIS A 326 5.08 -8.08 -12.99
N LEU A 327 6.33 -7.63 -12.87
CA LEU A 327 6.79 -6.72 -11.84
C LEU A 327 7.26 -5.44 -12.52
N GLY A 328 6.67 -4.31 -12.12
CA GLY A 328 7.07 -2.98 -12.55
C GLY A 328 8.01 -2.36 -11.54
N THR A 329 9.13 -1.81 -11.98
CA THR A 329 10.07 -1.07 -11.12
C THR A 329 10.48 0.23 -11.80
N GLY A 330 10.57 1.30 -11.01
CA GLY A 330 11.06 2.61 -11.46
C GLY A 330 12.51 2.85 -11.03
N GLY A 331 13.22 3.69 -11.79
CA GLY A 331 14.57 4.14 -11.48
C GLY A 331 14.94 5.37 -12.30
N GLN A 332 15.92 6.12 -11.84
CA GLN A 332 16.53 7.18 -12.62
C GLN A 332 17.30 6.54 -13.79
N VAL A 333 17.00 6.96 -15.02
CA VAL A 333 17.80 6.65 -16.22
C VAL A 333 19.03 7.54 -16.24
#